data_AF-A0AAW9IIZ2-F1
#
_entry.id   AF-A0AAW9IIZ2-F1
#
_cell.length_a   1.000
_cell.length_b   1.000
_cell.length_c   1.000
_cell.angle_alpha   90.00
_cell.angle_beta   90.00
_cell.angle_gamma   90.00
#
_symmetry.space_group_name_H-M   'P 1'
#
loop_
_entity.id
_entity.type
_entity.pdbx_description
1 polymer ?
#
loop_
_entity_poly.entity_id
_entity_poly.type
_entity_poly.pdbx_seq_one_letter_code
_entity_poly.pdbx_strand_id
1 'polypeptide(L)'
;MSENDSLKKKRQNKKKKNKKKKIILVSILSVLAIIIAVVWGYYNHIRNKIYVEYKPESKNQASYKEVDGITNVLLIGTDGRTLDEPARSDSIIIATLDNNNKKVKLTTIMRDT
;
A
#
# COMPACT_ATOMS: atom_id res chain seq x y z
N MET A 1 -23.78 -10.84 -72.47
CA MET A 1 -23.32 -10.40 -71.14
C MET A 1 -22.13 -11.29 -70.77
N SER A 2 -20.92 -10.73 -70.65
CA SER A 2 -19.69 -11.53 -70.51
C SER A 2 -19.55 -12.14 -69.11
N GLU A 3 -19.21 -13.42 -69.05
CA GLU A 3 -18.98 -14.19 -67.81
C GLU A 3 -17.94 -13.53 -66.89
N ASN A 4 -17.00 -12.77 -67.46
CA ASN A 4 -15.98 -12.01 -66.75
C ASN A 4 -16.52 -10.83 -65.90
N ASP A 5 -17.65 -10.23 -66.27
CA ASP A 5 -18.25 -9.13 -65.49
C ASP A 5 -18.91 -9.63 -64.20
N SER A 6 -19.47 -10.84 -64.24
CA SER A 6 -20.06 -11.50 -63.07
C SER A 6 -19.00 -11.83 -62.01
N LEU A 7 -17.82 -12.27 -62.44
CA LEU A 7 -16.66 -12.59 -61.58
C LEU A 7 -16.03 -11.34 -60.97
N LYS A 8 -15.92 -10.25 -61.73
CA LYS A 8 -15.46 -8.93 -61.22
C LYS A 8 -16.40 -8.39 -60.15
N LYS A 9 -17.72 -8.44 -60.37
CA LYS A 9 -18.74 -7.96 -59.42
C LYS A 9 -18.74 -8.80 -58.13
N LYS A 10 -18.55 -10.12 -58.23
CA LYS A 10 -18.43 -11.05 -57.08
C LYS A 10 -17.17 -10.79 -56.25
N ARG A 11 -16.02 -10.53 -56.89
CA ARG A 11 -14.74 -10.15 -56.22
C ARG A 11 -14.83 -8.79 -55.52
N GLN A 12 -15.46 -7.79 -56.14
CA GLN A 12 -15.65 -6.46 -55.53
C GLN A 12 -16.56 -6.52 -54.30
N ASN A 13 -17.64 -7.32 -54.35
CA ASN A 13 -18.54 -7.51 -53.21
C ASN A 13 -17.90 -8.30 -52.06
N LYS A 14 -17.06 -9.31 -52.34
CA LYS A 14 -16.25 -10.00 -51.31
C LYS A 14 -15.26 -9.05 -50.62
N LYS A 15 -14.56 -8.20 -51.39
CA LYS A 15 -13.64 -7.19 -50.83
C LYS A 15 -14.37 -6.12 -50.00
N LYS A 16 -15.56 -5.65 -50.42
CA LYS A 16 -16.39 -4.70 -49.65
C LYS A 16 -16.92 -5.31 -48.34
N LYS A 17 -17.35 -6.58 -48.34
CA LYS A 17 -17.84 -7.28 -47.12
C LYS A 17 -16.72 -7.44 -46.06
N ASN A 18 -15.49 -7.75 -46.47
CA ASN A 18 -14.37 -7.91 -45.52
C ASN A 18 -13.91 -6.56 -44.94
N LYS A 19 -14.01 -5.45 -45.69
CA LYS A 19 -13.73 -4.11 -45.17
C LYS A 19 -14.76 -3.69 -44.10
N LYS A 20 -16.05 -3.95 -44.30
CA LYS A 20 -17.10 -3.66 -43.30
C LYS A 20 -16.93 -4.49 -42.02
N LYS A 21 -16.60 -5.79 -42.14
CA LYS A 21 -16.28 -6.64 -40.98
C LYS A 21 -15.05 -6.14 -40.20
N LYS A 22 -14.03 -5.63 -40.90
CA LYS A 22 -12.82 -5.07 -40.27
C LYS A 22 -13.12 -3.78 -39.50
N ILE A 23 -14.01 -2.92 -40.01
CA ILE A 23 -14.44 -1.69 -39.32
C ILE A 23 -15.26 -2.02 -38.07
N ILE A 24 -16.17 -3.00 -38.13
CA ILE A 24 -16.95 -3.46 -36.97
C ILE A 24 -16.02 -4.03 -35.89
N LEU A 25 -15.01 -4.80 -36.28
CA LEU A 25 -14.05 -5.38 -35.34
C LEU A 25 -13.17 -4.32 -34.67
N VAL A 26 -12.73 -3.29 -35.42
CA VAL A 26 -12.00 -2.14 -34.87
C VAL A 26 -12.90 -1.32 -33.92
N SER A 27 -14.17 -1.16 -34.24
CA SER A 27 -15.15 -0.47 -33.37
C SER A 27 -15.28 -1.18 -32.02
N ILE A 28 -15.46 -2.51 -32.03
CA ILE A 28 -15.58 -3.32 -30.81
C ILE A 28 -14.29 -3.25 -29.98
N LEU A 29 -13.13 -3.30 -30.64
CA LEU A 29 -11.83 -3.20 -29.97
C LEU A 29 -11.63 -1.83 -29.31
N SER A 30 -12.10 -0.74 -29.92
CA SER A 30 -12.01 0.60 -29.32
C SER A 30 -12.88 0.73 -28.06
N VAL A 31 -14.07 0.13 -28.05
CA VAL A 31 -14.94 0.12 -26.87
C VAL A 31 -14.29 -0.69 -25.74
N LEU A 32 -13.67 -1.83 -26.07
CA LEU A 32 -12.92 -2.65 -25.11
C LEU A 32 -11.75 -1.87 -24.50
N ALA A 33 -11.01 -1.11 -25.31
CA ALA A 33 -9.90 -0.28 -24.86
C ALA A 33 -10.34 0.82 -23.89
N ILE A 34 -11.50 1.44 -24.12
CA ILE A 34 -12.08 2.44 -23.22
C ILE A 34 -12.43 1.80 -21.87
N ILE A 35 -13.03 0.61 -21.87
CA ILE A 35 -13.36 -0.12 -20.63
C ILE A 35 -12.09 -0.42 -19.82
N ILE A 36 -11.02 -0.89 -20.48
CA ILE A 36 -9.73 -1.15 -19.82
C ILE A 36 -9.14 0.12 -19.22
N ALA A 37 -9.20 1.25 -19.95
CA ALA A 37 -8.69 2.53 -19.45
C ALA A 37 -9.46 3.03 -18.22
N VAL A 38 -10.78 2.87 -18.19
CA VAL A 38 -11.62 3.25 -17.03
C VAL A 38 -11.29 2.38 -15.82
N VAL A 39 -11.19 1.05 -15.99
CA VAL A 39 -10.84 0.13 -14.90
C VAL A 39 -9.44 0.43 -14.36
N TRP A 40 -8.47 0.68 -15.25
CA TRP A 40 -7.11 1.05 -14.85
C TRP A 40 -7.06 2.39 -14.11
N GLY A 41 -7.78 3.39 -14.60
CA GLY A 41 -7.89 4.70 -13.95
C GLY A 41 -8.51 4.61 -12.57
N TYR A 42 -9.59 3.84 -12.42
CA TYR A 42 -10.25 3.60 -11.14
C TYR A 42 -9.35 2.85 -10.15
N TYR A 43 -8.64 1.83 -10.62
CA TYR A 43 -7.66 1.09 -9.82
C TYR A 43 -6.53 1.99 -9.29
N ASN A 44 -5.98 2.87 -10.13
CA ASN A 44 -4.96 3.84 -9.71
C ASN A 44 -5.51 4.89 -8.73
N HIS A 45 -6.76 5.34 -8.92
CA HIS A 45 -7.40 6.29 -8.01
C HIS A 45 -7.60 5.71 -6.60
N ILE A 46 -7.98 4.43 -6.51
CA ILE A 46 -8.12 3.72 -5.23
C ILE A 46 -6.75 3.48 -4.59
N ARG A 47 -5.74 3.02 -5.35
CA ARG A 47 -4.39 2.81 -4.80
C ARG A 47 -3.81 4.08 -4.19
N ASN A 48 -3.99 5.23 -4.83
CA ASN A 48 -3.47 6.50 -4.30
C ASN A 48 -4.18 6.99 -3.04
N LYS A 49 -5.39 6.50 -2.73
CA LYS A 49 -6.14 6.88 -1.52
C LYS A 49 -5.96 5.90 -0.36
N ILE A 50 -5.58 4.66 -0.64
CA ILE A 50 -5.41 3.62 0.38
C ILE A 50 -3.95 3.52 0.86
N TYR A 51 -2.98 3.87 0.01
CA TYR A 51 -1.58 3.98 0.42
C TYR A 51 -1.27 5.42 0.81
N VAL A 52 -1.78 5.84 1.98
CA VAL A 52 -1.12 6.92 2.72
C VAL A 52 0.22 6.33 3.12
N GLU A 53 1.27 6.64 2.37
CA GLU A 53 2.63 6.36 2.76
C GLU A 53 2.80 6.95 4.16
N TYR A 54 2.91 6.08 5.18
CA TYR A 54 3.34 6.49 6.50
C TYR A 54 4.76 6.99 6.33
N LYS A 55 4.89 8.26 5.95
CA LYS A 55 6.09 9.04 6.13
C LYS A 55 6.06 9.35 7.62
N PRO A 56 6.85 8.67 8.47
CA PRO A 56 7.07 9.22 9.78
C PRO A 56 7.54 10.64 9.52
N GLU A 57 6.81 11.64 10.05
CA GLU A 57 7.39 12.96 10.20
C GLU A 57 8.80 12.73 10.71
N SER A 58 9.78 13.34 10.05
CA SER A 58 11.13 13.41 10.57
C SER A 58 11.01 14.09 11.93
N LYS A 59 10.73 13.29 12.97
CA LYS A 59 10.78 13.70 14.36
C LYS A 59 12.12 14.38 14.43
N ASN A 60 12.12 15.68 14.66
CA ASN A 60 13.32 16.41 15.03
C ASN A 60 14.04 15.48 15.99
N GLN A 61 15.21 14.96 15.60
CA GLN A 61 15.98 14.08 16.46
C GLN A 61 16.28 14.94 17.68
N ALA A 62 15.44 14.81 18.71
CA ALA A 62 15.68 15.44 19.97
C ALA A 62 17.05 14.90 20.38
N SER A 63 18.02 15.79 20.43
CA SER A 63 19.35 15.46 20.89
C SER A 63 19.22 15.20 22.37
N TYR A 64 18.94 13.95 22.73
CA TYR A 64 18.92 13.51 24.10
C TYR A 64 20.37 13.47 24.57
N LYS A 65 20.68 14.21 25.63
CA LYS A 65 21.97 14.08 26.29
C LYS A 65 21.99 12.75 27.02
N GLU A 66 22.69 11.78 26.46
CA GLU A 66 23.05 10.58 27.19
C GLU A 66 24.01 10.96 28.32
N VAL A 67 23.77 10.38 29.49
CA VAL A 67 24.65 10.53 30.65
C VAL A 67 25.48 9.25 30.74
N ASP A 68 26.79 9.39 30.61
CA ASP A 68 27.69 8.24 30.64
C ASP A 68 27.57 7.47 31.97
N GLY A 69 27.62 6.14 31.87
CA GLY A 69 27.47 5.22 33.01
C GLY A 69 26.05 5.09 33.57
N ILE A 70 25.03 5.73 32.99
CA ILE A 70 23.63 5.56 33.39
C ILE A 70 22.83 4.95 32.24
N THR A 71 22.25 3.77 32.47
CA THR A 71 21.36 3.11 31.52
C THR A 71 19.94 3.09 32.07
N ASN A 72 18.96 3.58 31.29
CA ASN A 72 17.55 3.48 31.62
C ASN A 72 16.89 2.41 30.75
N VAL A 73 16.28 1.40 31.39
CA VAL A 73 15.54 0.32 30.75
C VAL A 73 14.07 0.44 31.11
N LEU A 74 13.20 0.54 30.11
CA LEU A 74 11.76 0.52 30.31
C LEU A 74 11.28 -0.93 30.43
N LEU A 75 10.65 -1.26 31.55
CA LEU A 75 10.04 -2.55 31.84
C LEU A 75 8.52 -2.39 31.81
N ILE A 76 7.84 -3.20 31.00
CA ILE A 76 6.39 -3.20 30.86
C ILE A 76 5.89 -4.60 31.17
N GLY A 77 5.05 -4.72 32.21
CA GLY A 77 4.30 -5.94 32.49
C GLY A 77 2.96 -5.88 31.78
N THR A 78 2.68 -6.83 30.89
CA THR A 78 1.41 -6.94 30.15
C THR A 78 0.63 -8.18 30.58
N ASP A 79 -0.70 -8.14 30.51
CA ASP A 79 -1.59 -9.28 30.78
C ASP A 79 -1.86 -10.16 29.53
N GLY A 80 -1.07 -9.98 28.47
CA GLY A 80 -1.20 -10.67 27.20
C GLY A 80 -0.69 -12.11 27.26
N ARG A 81 -1.40 -13.03 26.57
CA ARG A 81 -0.99 -14.44 26.49
C ARG A 81 0.00 -14.72 25.37
N THR A 82 0.00 -13.89 24.34
CA THR A 82 0.90 -13.96 23.20
C THR A 82 1.54 -12.58 22.96
N LEU A 83 2.72 -12.55 22.34
CA LEU A 83 3.41 -11.28 22.06
C LEU A 83 2.68 -10.42 21.01
N ASP A 84 1.91 -11.06 20.12
CA ASP A 84 1.24 -10.40 19.00
C ASP A 84 -0.17 -9.89 19.36
N GLU A 85 -0.66 -10.23 20.56
CA GLU A 85 -1.95 -9.73 21.06
C GLU A 85 -1.77 -8.33 21.65
N PRO A 86 -2.56 -7.33 21.22
CA PRO A 86 -2.62 -6.04 21.90
C PRO A 86 -3.09 -6.25 23.35
N ALA A 87 -2.17 -6.09 24.30
CA ALA A 87 -2.43 -6.30 25.71
C ALA A 87 -2.24 -5.00 26.51
N ARG A 88 -2.99 -4.87 27.61
CA ARG A 88 -2.86 -3.71 28.48
C ARG A 88 -1.63 -3.91 29.37
N SER A 89 -0.88 -2.85 29.61
CA SER A 89 0.14 -2.90 30.66
C SER A 89 -0.52 -2.84 32.04
N ASP A 90 -0.17 -3.74 32.94
CA ASP A 90 -0.56 -3.66 34.36
C ASP A 90 0.52 -2.98 35.20
N SER A 91 1.76 -2.92 34.71
CA SER A 91 2.86 -2.27 35.39
C SER A 91 3.82 -1.62 34.40
N ILE A 92 4.24 -0.40 34.73
CA ILE A 92 5.23 0.37 33.96
C ILE A 92 6.32 0.78 34.95
N ILE A 93 7.55 0.32 34.72
CA ILE A 93 8.69 0.58 35.59
C ILE A 93 9.88 1.02 34.74
N ILE A 94 10.57 2.08 35.16
CA ILE A 94 11.89 2.45 34.62
C ILE A 94 12.93 1.87 35.57
N ALA A 95 13.76 0.95 35.06
CA ALA A 95 14.94 0.46 35.73
C ALA A 95 16.16 1.28 35.32
N THR A 96 16.68 2.07 36.25
CA THR A 96 17.90 2.85 36.06
C THR A 96 19.08 2.09 36.64
N LEU A 97 19.97 1.62 35.78
CA LEU A 97 21.28 1.10 36.15
C LEU A 97 22.24 2.30 36.23
N ASP A 98 22.59 2.67 37.45
CA ASP A 98 23.57 3.71 37.75
C ASP A 98 24.92 3.04 38.02
N ASN A 99 25.71 2.86 36.97
CA ASN A 99 27.02 2.22 37.05
C ASN A 99 28.08 3.14 37.68
N ASN A 100 27.81 4.44 37.77
CA ASN A 100 28.65 5.43 38.44
C ASN A 100 28.59 5.23 39.95
N ASN A 101 27.38 5.04 40.49
CA ASN A 101 27.15 4.83 41.92
C ASN A 101 27.00 3.36 42.33
N LYS A 102 27.10 2.41 41.37
CA LYS A 102 26.86 0.96 41.57
C LYS A 102 25.49 0.67 42.20
N LYS A 103 24.46 1.35 41.72
CA LYS A 103 23.08 1.23 42.24
C LYS A 103 22.09 0.92 41.12
N VAL A 104 21.01 0.24 41.49
CA VAL A 104 19.84 0.05 40.64
C VAL A 104 18.68 0.80 41.28
N LYS A 105 18.01 1.64 40.51
CA LYS A 105 16.79 2.34 40.94
C LYS A 105 15.62 1.85 40.09
N LEU A 106 14.49 1.60 40.75
CA LEU A 106 13.24 1.24 40.09
C LEU A 106 12.23 2.36 40.33
N THR A 107 11.75 2.97 39.26
CA THR A 107 10.73 4.02 39.31
C THR A 107 9.47 3.51 38.65
N THR A 108 8.45 3.25 39.46
CA THR A 108 7.12 2.82 38.98
C THR A 108 6.33 4.04 38.54
N ILE A 109 5.70 3.96 37.36
CA ILE A 109 4.79 4.97 36.83
C ILE A 109 3.36 4.44 36.95
N MET A 110 2.46 5.25 37.51
CA MET A 110 1.04 4.92 37.56
C MET A 110 0.46 4.95 36.15
N ARG A 111 -0.24 3.88 35.75
CA ARG A 111 -0.81 3.73 34.40
C ARG A 111 -1.93 4.72 34.12
N ASP A 112 -2.81 4.90 35.11
CA ASP A 112 -3.99 5.75 35.03
C ASP A 112 -3.78 6.89 36.05
N THR A 113 -3.44 8.08 35.55
CA THR A 113 -3.36 9.34 36.30
C THR A 113 -4.24 10.38 35.63
#